data_AF-A0A1Y4KKF4-F1
#
_entry.id   AF-A0A1Y4KKF4-F1
#
_cell.length_a   1.000
_cell.length_b   1.000
_cell.length_c   1.000
_cell.angle_alpha   90.00
_cell.angle_beta   90.00
_cell.angle_gamma   90.00
#
_symmetry.space_group_name_H-M   'P 1'
#
loop_
_entity.id
_entity.type
_entity.pdbx_description
1 polymer ?
#
loop_
_entity_poly.entity_id
_entity_poly.type
_entity_poly.pdbx_seq_one_letter_code
_entity_poly.pdbx_strand_id
1 'polypeptide(L)'
;MERLDDCLKVHADLLDSQDIGSIYELQDLAQLHYYLKVEHPFTPAEVEALLSFQDPLEVARWCKEENTHTHSFPICELLEKIGAYHKFDRFPPAQADPKAELIKRLGQNYFAYMEKLDSLSTGALVANAREIATVQEVYTYLAEHYTFQPGEAELLLRLDDPLGYISGRWPQNVYDTFPVEDKVAEDIWELSQEAEPLQLQASGSVKDRLQKAIEQSSRMGDPDKKPHHEKER
;
A
#
# COMPACT_ATOMS: atom_id res chain seq x y z
N MET A 1 -1.39 9.41 29.35
CA MET A 1 -0.63 9.76 30.57
C MET A 1 0.86 9.89 30.31
N GLU A 2 1.49 9.04 29.48
CA GLU A 2 2.91 9.20 29.08
C GLU A 2 3.23 10.61 28.57
N ARG A 3 2.30 11.23 27.84
CA ARG A 3 2.48 12.59 27.34
C ARG A 3 2.62 13.66 28.43
N LEU A 4 2.02 13.48 29.60
CA LEU A 4 2.26 14.37 30.75
C LEU A 4 3.70 14.19 31.27
N ASP A 5 4.23 12.96 31.24
CA ASP A 5 5.62 12.70 31.62
C ASP A 5 6.59 13.37 30.66
N ASP A 6 6.31 13.31 29.35
CA ASP A 6 7.15 13.96 28.34
C ASP A 6 7.10 15.48 28.45
N CYS A 7 5.94 16.07 28.75
CA CYS A 7 5.86 17.51 29.04
C CYS A 7 6.72 17.90 30.25
N LEU A 8 6.69 17.13 31.35
CA LEU A 8 7.51 17.44 32.52
C LEU A 8 9.01 17.33 32.21
N LYS A 9 9.42 16.34 31.39
CA LYS A 9 10.81 16.22 30.94
C LYS A 9 11.25 17.42 30.13
N VAL A 10 10.41 17.90 29.20
CA VAL A 10 10.72 19.10 28.40
C VAL A 10 10.93 20.32 29.29
N HIS A 11 10.07 20.52 30.30
CA HIS A 11 10.27 21.59 31.29
C HIS A 11 11.57 21.43 32.08
N ALA A 12 11.93 20.20 32.46
CA ALA A 12 13.19 19.93 33.14
C ALA A 12 14.42 20.17 32.25
N ASP A 13 14.35 19.85 30.96
CA ASP A 13 15.43 20.07 29.99
C ASP A 13 15.64 21.55 29.66
N LEU A 14 14.56 22.35 29.70
CA LEU A 14 14.58 23.79 29.47
C LEU A 14 14.89 24.62 30.73
N LEU A 15 15.09 23.98 31.88
CA LEU A 15 15.34 24.65 33.16
C LEU A 15 16.63 25.46 33.12
N ASP A 16 16.54 26.76 33.43
CA ASP A 16 17.72 27.56 33.76
C ASP A 16 18.14 27.34 35.22
N SER A 17 19.13 26.47 35.43
CA SER A 17 19.68 26.15 36.75
C SER A 17 20.31 27.34 37.51
N GLN A 18 20.54 28.47 36.84
CA GLN A 18 21.06 29.68 37.49
C GLN A 18 19.95 30.58 38.04
N ASP A 19 18.71 30.40 37.57
CA ASP A 19 17.54 31.09 38.08
C ASP A 19 16.80 30.22 39.11
N ILE A 20 16.84 30.67 40.37
CA ILE A 20 16.14 30.00 41.47
C ILE A 20 14.61 30.03 41.27
N GLY A 21 14.08 31.05 40.58
CA GLY A 21 12.65 31.13 40.24
C GLY A 21 12.21 29.95 39.38
N SER A 22 12.92 29.72 38.28
CA SER A 22 12.71 28.58 37.38
C SER A 22 12.75 27.22 38.09
N ILE A 23 13.58 27.06 39.13
CA ILE A 23 13.64 25.83 39.94
C ILE A 23 12.35 25.62 40.74
N TYR A 24 11.80 26.68 41.34
CA TYR A 24 10.53 26.60 42.06
C TYR A 24 9.35 26.34 41.13
N GLU A 25 9.33 26.96 39.95
CA GLU A 25 8.29 26.71 38.95
C GLU A 25 8.29 25.24 38.50
N LEU A 26 9.46 24.66 38.25
CA LEU A 26 9.57 23.23 37.92
C LEU A 26 9.12 22.33 39.07
N GLN A 27 9.41 22.71 40.32
CA GLN A 27 8.95 21.96 41.50
C GLN A 27 7.42 21.94 41.57
N ASP A 28 6.77 23.09 41.37
CA ASP A 28 5.30 23.21 41.39
C ASP A 28 4.67 22.41 40.25
N LEU A 29 5.25 22.46 39.04
CA LEU A 29 4.82 21.64 37.89
C LEU A 29 4.97 20.15 38.15
N ALA A 30 6.07 19.72 38.79
CA ALA A 30 6.28 18.32 39.16
C ALA A 30 5.26 17.83 40.19
N GLN A 31 4.92 18.67 41.17
CA GLN A 31 3.89 18.34 42.15
C GLN A 31 2.50 18.22 41.51
N LEU A 32 2.16 19.15 40.59
CA LEU A 32 0.91 19.08 39.84
C LEU A 32 0.85 17.86 38.93
N HIS A 33 1.95 17.53 38.25
CA HIS A 33 2.08 16.31 37.45
C HIS A 33 1.79 15.05 38.28
N TYR A 34 2.40 14.94 39.47
CA TYR A 34 2.17 13.82 40.37
C TYR A 34 0.70 13.71 40.78
N TYR A 35 0.09 14.84 41.19
CA TYR A 35 -1.32 14.89 41.56
C TYR A 35 -2.22 14.41 40.42
N LEU A 36 -2.02 14.93 39.20
CA LEU A 36 -2.78 14.51 38.03
C LEU A 36 -2.62 13.01 37.76
N LYS A 37 -1.39 12.50 37.85
CA LYS A 37 -1.09 11.11 37.48
C LYS A 37 -1.57 10.09 38.51
N VAL A 38 -1.49 10.41 39.80
CA VAL A 38 -1.65 9.42 40.87
C VAL A 38 -2.95 9.64 41.66
N GLU A 39 -3.36 10.89 41.86
CA GLU A 39 -4.43 11.24 42.79
C GLU A 39 -5.72 11.68 42.09
N HIS A 40 -5.63 12.30 40.90
CA HIS A 40 -6.80 12.85 40.21
C HIS A 40 -7.61 11.75 39.48
N PRO A 41 -8.89 11.55 39.82
CA PRO A 41 -9.76 10.61 39.12
C PRO A 41 -10.22 11.21 37.78
N PHE A 42 -9.44 10.98 36.72
CA PHE A 42 -9.78 11.46 35.39
C PHE A 42 -11.05 10.83 34.82
N THR A 43 -11.91 11.68 34.25
CA THR A 43 -12.89 11.26 33.25
C THR A 43 -12.25 11.21 31.85
N PRO A 44 -12.76 10.38 30.92
CA PRO A 44 -12.25 10.34 29.55
C PRO A 44 -12.26 11.72 28.85
N ALA A 45 -13.31 12.51 29.10
CA ALA A 45 -13.45 13.85 28.54
C ALA A 45 -12.37 14.83 29.04
N GLU A 46 -12.00 14.76 30.32
CA GLU A 46 -10.93 15.61 30.88
C GLU A 46 -9.57 15.25 30.28
N VAL A 47 -9.30 13.96 30.06
CA VAL A 47 -8.04 13.51 29.43
C VAL A 47 -7.96 14.02 28.00
N GLU A 48 -9.03 13.87 27.21
CA GLU A 48 -9.07 14.37 25.84
C GLU A 48 -8.94 15.89 25.78
N ALA A 49 -9.65 16.61 26.64
CA ALA A 49 -9.59 18.07 26.70
C ALA A 49 -8.20 18.57 27.07
N LEU A 50 -7.59 18.03 28.14
CA LEU A 50 -6.27 18.48 28.60
C LEU A 50 -5.17 18.12 27.60
N LEU A 51 -5.21 16.90 27.04
CA LEU A 51 -4.25 16.49 26.01
C LEU A 51 -4.49 17.19 24.67
N SER A 52 -5.55 17.97 24.48
CA SER A 52 -5.69 18.76 23.25
C SER A 52 -4.73 19.95 23.16
N PHE A 53 -4.09 20.34 24.26
CA PHE A 53 -3.17 21.49 24.33
C PHE A 53 -1.71 21.09 24.14
N GLN A 54 -0.88 21.97 23.59
CA GLN A 54 0.53 21.67 23.31
C GLN A 54 1.28 21.35 24.60
N ASP A 55 1.04 22.17 25.63
CA ASP A 55 1.52 21.97 26.99
C ASP A 55 0.35 21.74 27.97
N PRO A 56 -0.09 20.48 28.14
CA PRO A 56 -1.15 20.13 29.08
C PRO A 56 -0.81 20.44 30.55
N LEU A 57 0.46 20.46 30.95
CA LEU A 57 0.84 20.71 32.34
C LEU A 57 0.73 22.20 32.69
N GLU A 58 1.18 23.06 31.79
CA GLU A 58 1.04 24.50 31.95
C GLU A 58 -0.45 24.88 31.99
N VAL A 59 -1.27 24.35 31.08
CA VAL A 59 -2.72 24.60 31.11
C VAL A 59 -3.35 24.12 32.42
N ALA A 60 -2.95 22.95 32.93
CA ALA A 60 -3.44 22.47 34.22
C ALA A 60 -3.02 23.36 35.39
N ARG A 61 -1.82 23.97 35.34
CA ARG A 61 -1.34 24.92 36.35
C ARG A 61 -2.25 26.12 36.44
N TRP A 62 -2.59 26.71 35.30
CA TRP A 62 -3.55 27.83 35.23
C TRP A 62 -4.94 27.44 35.73
N CYS A 63 -5.43 26.24 35.38
CA CYS A 63 -6.66 25.72 35.96
C CYS A 63 -6.57 25.61 37.48
N LYS A 64 -5.43 25.19 38.03
CA LYS A 64 -5.22 25.03 39.48
C LYS A 64 -5.21 26.37 40.21
N GLU A 65 -4.58 27.38 39.62
CA GLU A 65 -4.54 28.76 40.16
C GLU A 65 -5.93 29.40 40.20
N GLU A 66 -6.75 29.15 39.16
CA GLU A 66 -8.12 29.67 39.04
C GLU A 66 -9.19 28.78 39.70
N ASN A 67 -8.76 27.67 40.32
CA ASN A 67 -9.64 26.71 40.96
C ASN A 67 -10.21 27.26 42.27
N THR A 68 -11.49 27.63 42.24
CA THR A 68 -12.23 28.08 43.41
C THR A 68 -12.83 26.95 44.24
N HIS A 69 -12.68 25.70 43.81
CA HIS A 69 -13.24 24.54 44.50
C HIS A 69 -12.29 23.99 45.56
N THR A 70 -12.80 23.79 46.79
CA THR A 70 -11.97 23.42 47.96
C THR A 70 -11.39 22.02 47.88
N HIS A 71 -12.12 21.06 47.31
CA HIS A 71 -11.71 19.64 47.27
C HIS A 71 -11.96 18.96 45.93
N SER A 72 -12.33 19.72 44.90
CA SER A 72 -12.54 19.18 43.55
C SER A 72 -11.66 19.92 42.57
N PHE A 73 -11.31 19.25 41.48
CA PHE A 73 -10.57 19.85 40.37
C PHE A 73 -11.31 19.57 39.06
N PRO A 74 -12.41 20.29 38.78
CA PRO A 74 -13.20 20.07 37.58
C PRO A 74 -12.47 20.68 36.36
N ILE A 75 -11.60 19.89 35.73
CA ILE A 75 -10.66 20.40 34.73
C ILE A 75 -11.41 21.01 33.54
N CYS A 76 -12.44 20.35 33.02
CA CYS A 76 -13.21 20.88 31.88
C CYS A 76 -13.88 22.23 32.17
N GLU A 77 -14.48 22.40 33.36
CA GLU A 77 -15.11 23.67 33.76
C GLU A 77 -14.07 24.79 33.87
N LEU A 78 -12.91 24.47 34.46
CA LEU A 78 -11.81 25.42 34.62
C LEU A 78 -11.20 25.82 33.28
N LEU A 79 -11.04 24.88 32.34
CA LEU A 79 -10.57 25.14 30.98
C LEU A 79 -11.47 26.16 30.25
N GLU A 80 -12.79 26.03 30.39
CA GLU A 80 -13.75 27.00 29.84
C GLU A 80 -13.63 28.35 30.54
N LYS A 81 -13.60 28.36 31.88
CA LYS A 81 -13.51 29.58 32.70
C LYS A 81 -12.27 30.41 32.38
N ILE A 82 -11.11 29.77 32.22
CA ILE A 82 -9.87 30.47 31.87
C ILE A 82 -9.78 30.84 30.39
N GLY A 83 -10.72 30.38 29.55
CA GLY A 83 -10.69 30.56 28.11
C GLY A 83 -9.49 29.85 27.45
N ALA A 84 -9.14 28.66 27.95
CA ALA A 84 -7.89 27.96 27.62
C ALA A 84 -7.70 27.79 26.10
N TYR A 85 -8.79 27.47 25.39
CA TYR A 85 -8.80 27.27 23.94
C TYR A 85 -8.44 28.50 23.09
N HIS A 86 -8.46 29.70 23.68
CA HIS A 86 -8.07 30.94 23.02
C HIS A 86 -6.71 31.46 23.50
N LYS A 87 -6.25 31.02 24.68
CA LYS A 87 -5.01 31.50 25.32
C LYS A 87 -3.81 30.62 25.03
N PHE A 88 -4.02 29.30 24.91
CA PHE A 88 -2.95 28.33 24.75
C PHE A 88 -2.96 27.71 23.38
N ASP A 89 -1.77 27.42 22.88
CA ASP A 89 -1.58 26.70 21.64
C ASP A 89 -2.11 25.27 21.78
N ARG A 90 -2.90 24.84 20.79
CA ARG A 90 -3.38 23.47 20.74
C ARG A 90 -2.23 22.57 20.31
N PHE A 91 -2.19 21.38 20.89
CA PHE A 91 -1.36 20.33 20.32
C PHE A 91 -1.90 20.11 18.91
N PRO A 92 -1.07 20.23 17.87
CA PRO A 92 -1.54 19.94 16.54
C PRO A 92 -2.15 18.54 16.62
N PRO A 93 -3.42 18.35 16.19
CA PRO A 93 -3.93 16.99 16.05
C PRO A 93 -2.87 16.28 15.23
N ALA A 94 -2.33 15.15 15.72
CA ALA A 94 -1.27 14.41 15.05
C ALA A 94 -1.56 14.52 13.57
N GLN A 95 -0.80 15.36 12.83
CA GLN A 95 -1.24 15.81 11.51
C GLN A 95 -1.54 14.52 10.79
N ALA A 96 -2.81 14.31 10.44
CA ALA A 96 -3.24 13.05 9.86
C ALA A 96 -2.25 12.83 8.73
N ASP A 97 -1.41 11.80 8.88
CA ASP A 97 -0.23 11.65 8.05
C ASP A 97 -0.69 11.88 6.61
N PRO A 98 -0.20 12.92 5.91
CA PRO A 98 -0.71 13.25 4.59
C PRO A 98 -0.75 12.02 3.67
N LYS A 99 0.16 11.08 3.90
CA LYS A 99 0.15 9.75 3.29
C LYS A 99 -1.06 8.90 3.69
N ALA A 100 -1.39 8.81 4.97
CA ALA A 100 -2.57 8.07 5.45
C ALA A 100 -3.89 8.64 4.90
N GLU A 101 -4.04 9.98 4.85
CA GLU A 101 -5.22 10.61 4.24
C GLU A 101 -5.25 10.39 2.72
N LEU A 102 -4.09 10.41 2.05
CA LEU A 102 -4.00 10.06 0.63
C LEU A 102 -4.41 8.61 0.38
N ILE A 103 -3.89 7.64 1.14
CA ILE A 103 -4.25 6.22 1.00
C ILE A 103 -5.77 6.04 1.19
N LYS A 104 -6.35 6.72 2.18
CA LYS A 104 -7.79 6.72 2.39
C LYS A 104 -8.55 7.29 1.18
N ARG A 105 -8.09 8.41 0.60
CA ARG A 105 -8.70 9.01 -0.61
C ARG A 105 -8.59 8.09 -1.83
N LEU A 106 -7.43 7.48 -2.06
CA LEU A 106 -7.22 6.51 -3.12
C LEU A 106 -8.16 5.32 -2.97
N GLY A 107 -8.32 4.81 -1.74
CA GLY A 107 -9.29 3.76 -1.43
C GLY A 107 -10.72 4.17 -1.77
N GLN A 108 -11.13 5.39 -1.41
CA GLN A 108 -12.45 5.92 -1.76
C GLN A 108 -12.67 6.01 -3.28
N ASN A 109 -11.67 6.50 -4.03
CA ASN A 109 -11.75 6.55 -5.50
C ASN A 109 -11.84 5.14 -6.10
N TYR A 110 -11.06 4.19 -5.58
CA TYR A 110 -11.10 2.81 -6.03
C TYR A 110 -12.46 2.14 -5.77
N PHE A 111 -13.02 2.30 -4.56
CA PHE A 111 -14.36 1.78 -4.25
C PHE A 111 -15.45 2.40 -5.13
N ALA A 112 -15.41 3.72 -5.34
CA ALA A 112 -16.36 4.39 -6.24
C ALA A 112 -16.21 3.91 -7.70
N TYR A 113 -14.99 3.57 -8.13
CA TYR A 113 -14.74 2.97 -9.44
C TYR A 113 -15.32 1.55 -9.51
N MET A 114 -15.08 0.71 -8.50
CA MET A 114 -15.63 -0.65 -8.43
C MET A 114 -17.17 -0.64 -8.44
N GLU A 115 -17.81 0.28 -7.72
CA GLU A 115 -19.28 0.43 -7.73
C GLU A 115 -19.80 0.79 -9.14
N LYS A 116 -19.07 1.61 -9.91
CA LYS A 116 -19.42 1.87 -11.31
C LYS A 116 -19.29 0.60 -12.16
N LEU A 117 -18.29 -0.24 -11.91
CA LEU A 117 -18.10 -1.49 -12.64
C LEU A 117 -19.25 -2.48 -12.39
N ASP A 118 -19.79 -2.54 -11.17
CA ASP A 118 -20.93 -3.42 -10.85
C ASP A 118 -22.19 -3.08 -11.67
N SER A 119 -22.31 -1.84 -12.15
CA SER A 119 -23.41 -1.41 -13.01
C SER A 119 -23.22 -1.73 -14.50
N LEU A 120 -22.04 -2.19 -14.91
CA LEU A 120 -21.71 -2.46 -16.32
C LEU A 120 -22.09 -3.88 -16.73
N SER A 121 -22.37 -4.05 -18.03
CA SER A 121 -22.60 -5.39 -18.60
C SER A 121 -21.29 -6.18 -18.70
N THR A 122 -21.38 -7.52 -18.73
CA THR A 122 -20.21 -8.39 -18.90
C THR A 122 -19.40 -8.05 -20.16
N GLY A 123 -20.05 -7.67 -21.26
CA GLY A 123 -19.36 -7.25 -22.48
C GLY A 123 -18.59 -5.94 -22.31
N ALA A 124 -19.13 -4.98 -21.56
CA ALA A 124 -18.44 -3.74 -21.24
C ALA A 124 -17.27 -3.96 -20.26
N LEU A 125 -17.39 -4.88 -19.32
CA LEU A 125 -16.29 -5.25 -18.42
C LEU A 125 -15.11 -5.84 -19.19
N VAL A 126 -15.36 -6.75 -20.14
CA VAL A 126 -14.31 -7.32 -20.99
C VAL A 126 -13.67 -6.25 -21.87
N ALA A 127 -14.46 -5.34 -22.44
CA ALA A 127 -13.93 -4.24 -23.25
C ALA A 127 -13.03 -3.28 -22.45
N ASN A 128 -13.35 -3.05 -21.17
CA ASN A 128 -12.59 -2.17 -20.28
C ASN A 128 -11.57 -2.92 -19.42
N ALA A 129 -11.35 -4.23 -19.63
CA ALA A 129 -10.51 -5.06 -18.77
C ALA A 129 -9.09 -4.49 -18.57
N ARG A 130 -8.52 -3.89 -19.62
CA ARG A 130 -7.22 -3.22 -19.55
C ARG A 130 -7.24 -2.03 -18.60
N GLU A 131 -8.23 -1.16 -18.72
CA GLU A 131 -8.36 0.03 -17.86
C GLU A 131 -8.59 -0.38 -16.40
N ILE A 132 -9.41 -1.39 -16.17
CA ILE A 132 -9.65 -1.96 -14.84
C ILE A 132 -8.33 -2.46 -14.23
N ALA A 133 -7.55 -3.22 -15.00
CA ALA A 133 -6.23 -3.70 -14.56
C ALA A 133 -5.26 -2.56 -14.27
N THR A 134 -5.24 -1.51 -15.09
CA THR A 134 -4.42 -0.31 -14.85
C THR A 134 -4.81 0.41 -13.57
N VAL A 135 -6.11 0.63 -13.32
CA VAL A 135 -6.58 1.27 -12.08
C VAL A 135 -6.19 0.45 -10.85
N GLN A 136 -6.32 -0.88 -10.92
CA GLN A 136 -5.89 -1.80 -9.86
C GLN A 136 -4.39 -1.73 -9.60
N GLU A 137 -3.58 -1.79 -10.66
CA GLU A 137 -2.12 -1.72 -10.55
C GLU A 137 -1.66 -0.39 -9.94
N VAL A 138 -2.20 0.74 -10.41
CA VAL A 138 -1.89 2.07 -9.89
C VAL A 138 -2.24 2.17 -8.42
N TYR A 139 -3.42 1.69 -8.02
CA TYR A 139 -3.85 1.69 -6.62
C TYR A 139 -2.87 0.89 -5.75
N THR A 140 -2.56 -0.35 -6.13
CA THR A 140 -1.63 -1.21 -5.38
C THR A 140 -0.24 -0.60 -5.32
N TYR A 141 0.26 -0.06 -6.44
CA TYR A 141 1.57 0.56 -6.49
C TYR A 141 1.66 1.78 -5.56
N LEU A 142 0.68 2.69 -5.61
CA LEU A 142 0.66 3.88 -4.75
C LEU A 142 0.44 3.53 -3.28
N ALA A 143 -0.33 2.50 -2.97
CA ALA A 143 -0.63 2.10 -1.60
C ALA A 143 0.53 1.32 -0.95
N GLU A 144 1.19 0.42 -1.69
CA GLU A 144 2.09 -0.58 -1.12
C GLU A 144 3.56 -0.41 -1.54
N HIS A 145 3.83 0.11 -2.74
CA HIS A 145 5.18 0.09 -3.32
C HIS A 145 5.81 1.48 -3.46
N TYR A 146 5.01 2.54 -3.56
CA TYR A 146 5.50 3.89 -3.74
C TYR A 146 5.91 4.55 -2.43
N THR A 147 7.11 5.14 -2.41
CA THR A 147 7.62 5.89 -1.26
C THR A 147 7.51 7.38 -1.54
N PHE A 148 6.42 7.98 -1.07
CA PHE A 148 6.16 9.42 -1.18
C PHE A 148 7.26 10.23 -0.50
N GLN A 149 7.78 11.22 -1.21
CA GLN A 149 8.65 12.24 -0.66
C GLN A 149 7.83 13.29 0.10
N PRO A 150 8.44 14.05 1.03
CA PRO A 150 7.75 15.11 1.74
C PRO A 150 7.10 16.12 0.79
N GLY A 151 5.79 16.37 0.93
CA GLY A 151 5.04 17.32 0.10
C GLY A 151 4.31 16.69 -1.10
N GLU A 152 4.67 15.47 -1.54
CA GLU A 152 4.04 14.83 -2.70
C GLU A 152 2.61 14.37 -2.41
N ALA A 153 2.36 13.86 -1.21
CA ALA A 153 1.03 13.41 -0.81
C ALA A 153 0.04 14.57 -0.79
N GLU A 154 0.48 15.74 -0.33
CA GLU A 154 -0.29 16.98 -0.28
C GLU A 154 -0.61 17.51 -1.68
N LEU A 155 0.27 17.30 -2.66
CA LEU A 155 -0.01 17.65 -4.06
C LEU A 155 -1.12 16.78 -4.65
N LEU A 156 -1.07 15.47 -4.39
CA LEU A 156 -2.10 14.53 -4.86
C LEU A 156 -3.44 14.76 -4.15
N LEU A 157 -3.42 15.12 -2.87
CA LEU A 157 -4.62 15.46 -2.10
C LEU A 157 -5.37 16.71 -2.61
N ARG A 158 -4.74 17.55 -3.44
CA ARG A 158 -5.42 18.67 -4.12
C ARG A 158 -6.33 18.22 -5.26
N LEU A 159 -6.19 16.98 -5.72
CA LEU A 159 -7.01 16.41 -6.78
C LEU A 159 -8.28 15.80 -6.18
N ASP A 160 -9.39 15.94 -6.90
CA ASP A 160 -10.66 15.30 -6.53
C ASP A 160 -10.59 13.77 -6.74
N ASP A 161 -9.89 13.33 -7.79
CA ASP A 161 -9.66 11.93 -8.14
C ASP A 161 -8.17 11.68 -8.48
N PRO A 162 -7.30 11.61 -7.46
CA PRO A 162 -5.87 11.31 -7.67
C PRO A 162 -5.65 9.95 -8.34
N LEU A 163 -6.48 8.94 -8.05
CA LEU A 163 -6.33 7.61 -8.63
C LEU A 163 -6.55 7.67 -10.16
N GLY A 164 -7.69 8.22 -10.60
CA GLY A 164 -7.97 8.40 -12.02
C GLY A 164 -6.95 9.29 -12.73
N TYR A 165 -6.44 10.33 -12.06
CA TYR A 165 -5.42 11.21 -12.62
C TYR A 165 -4.10 10.48 -12.94
N ILE A 166 -3.65 9.59 -12.06
CA ILE A 166 -2.43 8.81 -12.26
C ILE A 166 -2.68 7.65 -13.23
N SER A 167 -3.80 6.94 -13.11
CA SER A 167 -4.15 5.84 -14.01
C SER A 167 -4.23 6.29 -15.48
N GLY A 168 -4.75 7.48 -15.75
CA GLY A 168 -4.81 8.04 -17.11
C GLY A 168 -3.44 8.39 -17.71
N ARG A 169 -2.38 8.46 -16.89
CA ARG A 169 -1.00 8.73 -17.30
C ARG A 169 -0.08 7.53 -17.11
N TRP A 170 -0.65 6.39 -16.74
CA TRP A 170 0.12 5.19 -16.51
C TRP A 170 0.72 4.69 -17.84
N PRO A 171 1.96 4.18 -17.83
CA PRO A 171 2.56 3.58 -19.01
C PRO A 171 1.66 2.50 -19.58
N GLN A 172 1.22 2.65 -20.83
CA GLN A 172 0.25 1.72 -21.40
C GLN A 172 0.91 0.41 -21.82
N ASN A 173 2.16 0.42 -22.31
CA ASN A 173 2.82 -0.79 -22.77
C ASN A 173 4.15 -1.00 -22.03
N VAL A 174 4.37 -2.25 -21.60
CA VAL A 174 5.61 -2.68 -20.94
C VAL A 174 6.84 -2.47 -21.86
N TYR A 175 6.65 -2.66 -23.18
CA TYR A 175 7.68 -2.45 -24.21
C TYR A 175 8.11 -1.00 -24.37
N ASP A 176 7.28 -0.03 -23.95
CA ASP A 176 7.63 1.39 -24.04
C ASP A 176 8.63 1.79 -22.94
N THR A 177 8.80 0.95 -21.91
CA THR A 177 9.57 1.28 -20.69
C THR A 177 10.66 0.26 -20.37
N PHE A 178 10.50 -0.99 -20.80
CA PHE A 178 11.47 -2.08 -20.59
C PHE A 178 11.81 -2.76 -21.91
N PRO A 179 13.06 -3.20 -22.11
CA PRO A 179 13.46 -4.00 -23.27
C PRO A 179 12.91 -5.44 -23.13
N VAL A 180 11.61 -5.62 -23.38
CA VAL A 180 10.93 -6.91 -23.28
C VAL A 180 11.39 -7.88 -24.37
N GLU A 181 11.93 -7.37 -25.48
CA GLU A 181 12.46 -8.17 -26.60
C GLU A 181 13.58 -9.12 -26.13
N ASP A 182 14.48 -8.65 -25.27
CA ASP A 182 15.58 -9.45 -24.73
C ASP A 182 15.06 -10.58 -23.84
N LYS A 183 14.05 -10.29 -22.99
CA LYS A 183 13.45 -11.30 -22.11
C LYS A 183 12.69 -12.36 -22.90
N VAL A 184 11.94 -11.96 -23.93
CA VAL A 184 11.21 -12.90 -24.80
C VAL A 184 12.19 -13.75 -25.60
N ALA A 185 13.29 -13.17 -26.10
CA ALA A 185 14.33 -13.91 -26.80
C ALA A 185 15.02 -14.93 -25.88
N GLU A 186 15.30 -14.56 -24.64
CA GLU A 186 15.82 -15.46 -23.59
C GLU A 186 14.85 -16.61 -23.31
N ASP A 187 13.57 -16.32 -23.06
CA ASP A 187 12.56 -17.36 -22.79
C ASP A 187 12.38 -18.32 -23.97
N ILE A 188 12.37 -17.81 -25.21
CA ILE A 188 12.30 -18.63 -26.43
C ILE A 188 13.56 -19.50 -26.55
N TRP A 189 14.73 -18.94 -26.22
CA TRP A 189 15.98 -19.67 -26.25
C TRP A 189 16.01 -20.78 -25.18
N GLU A 190 15.58 -20.51 -23.95
CA GLU A 190 15.47 -21.52 -22.89
C GLU A 190 14.50 -22.65 -23.27
N LEU A 191 13.31 -22.31 -23.80
CA LEU A 191 12.37 -23.30 -24.33
C LEU A 191 12.99 -24.16 -25.45
N SER A 192 13.86 -23.59 -26.28
CA SER A 192 14.55 -24.33 -27.34
C SER A 192 15.60 -25.31 -26.80
N GLN A 193 16.13 -25.05 -25.60
CA GLN A 193 17.12 -25.89 -24.92
C GLN A 193 16.44 -27.00 -24.10
N GLU A 194 15.27 -26.71 -23.53
CA GLU A 194 14.44 -27.68 -22.79
C GLU A 194 13.55 -28.54 -23.68
N ALA A 195 13.27 -28.09 -24.90
CA ALA A 195 12.79 -28.97 -25.94
C ALA A 195 13.88 -30.04 -26.14
N GLU A 196 13.70 -31.22 -25.52
CA GLU A 196 14.32 -32.44 -26.02
C GLU A 196 14.20 -32.37 -27.53
N PRO A 197 15.30 -32.58 -28.30
CA PRO A 197 15.20 -32.54 -29.74
C PRO A 197 14.03 -33.42 -30.05
N LEU A 198 12.95 -32.85 -30.59
CA LEU A 198 11.86 -33.65 -31.12
C LEU A 198 12.63 -34.60 -32.00
N GLN A 199 12.73 -35.84 -31.55
CA GLN A 199 13.15 -36.93 -32.36
C GLN A 199 12.02 -36.97 -33.38
N LEU A 200 12.11 -36.12 -34.41
CA LEU A 200 12.30 -36.59 -35.77
C LEU A 200 13.18 -37.80 -35.62
N GLN A 201 12.52 -38.91 -35.29
CA GLN A 201 13.16 -40.18 -35.20
C GLN A 201 13.97 -40.23 -36.47
N ALA A 202 15.26 -40.39 -36.33
CA ALA A 202 16.08 -40.89 -37.39
C ALA A 202 15.64 -42.33 -37.72
N SER A 203 14.34 -42.60 -37.87
CA SER A 203 13.88 -43.35 -39.02
C SER A 203 14.63 -42.81 -40.22
N GLY A 204 15.68 -43.53 -40.61
CA GLY A 204 16.62 -43.12 -41.65
C GLY A 204 15.91 -42.41 -42.78
N SER A 205 16.55 -41.35 -43.29
CA SER A 205 16.06 -40.44 -44.31
C SER A 205 14.99 -41.10 -45.19
N VAL A 206 13.83 -40.46 -45.36
CA VAL A 206 12.74 -40.96 -46.21
C VAL A 206 13.28 -41.46 -47.56
N LYS A 207 14.36 -40.85 -48.05
CA LYS A 207 15.14 -41.27 -49.21
C LYS A 207 15.75 -42.67 -49.08
N ASP A 208 16.42 -43.01 -47.98
CA ASP A 208 17.02 -44.33 -47.73
C ASP A 208 15.95 -45.42 -47.58
N ARG A 209 14.81 -45.09 -46.97
CA ARG A 209 13.65 -46.00 -46.88
C ARG A 209 13.04 -46.26 -48.25
N LEU A 210 12.89 -45.22 -49.07
CA LEU A 210 12.39 -45.33 -50.44
C LEU A 210 13.36 -46.13 -51.33
N GLN A 211 14.66 -45.90 -51.18
CA GLN A 211 15.69 -46.58 -51.97
C GLN A 211 15.80 -48.07 -51.62
N LYS A 212 15.71 -48.43 -50.34
CA LYS A 212 15.61 -49.84 -49.91
C LYS A 212 14.33 -50.52 -50.41
N ALA A 213 13.19 -49.82 -50.42
CA ALA A 213 11.93 -50.37 -50.93
C ALA A 213 11.99 -50.61 -52.45
N ILE A 214 12.63 -49.70 -53.19
CA ILE A 214 12.87 -49.85 -54.64
C ILE A 214 13.80 -51.05 -54.90
N GLU A 215 14.90 -51.18 -54.17
CA GLU A 215 15.83 -52.32 -54.30
C GLU A 215 15.19 -53.67 -53.91
N GLN A 216 14.32 -53.69 -52.90
CA GLN A 216 13.58 -54.91 -52.51
C GLN A 216 12.51 -55.29 -53.53
N SER A 217 11.78 -54.31 -54.09
CA SER A 217 10.79 -54.54 -55.15
C SER A 217 11.42 -55.03 -56.45
N SER A 218 12.62 -54.53 -56.79
CA SER A 218 13.40 -54.99 -57.94
C SER A 218 14.04 -56.37 -57.74
N ARG A 219 14.16 -56.86 -56.51
CA ARG A 219 14.68 -58.20 -56.18
C ARG A 219 13.60 -59.28 -56.06
N MET A 220 12.31 -58.91 -56.00
CA MET A 220 11.19 -59.84 -55.73
C MET A 220 10.17 -60.02 -56.87
N GLY A 221 10.43 -59.54 -58.09
CA GLY A 221 9.73 -60.01 -59.31
C GLY A 221 10.77 -60.25 -60.40
N ASP A 222 11.00 -61.46 -60.90
CA ASP A 222 10.07 -62.50 -61.35
C ASP A 222 10.69 -63.90 -61.10
N PRO A 223 9.93 -64.93 -60.66
CA PRO A 223 9.54 -65.99 -61.62
C PRO A 223 8.17 -66.67 -61.33
N ASP A 224 7.22 -66.47 -62.25
CA ASP A 224 6.55 -67.48 -63.08
C ASP A 224 6.25 -68.90 -62.51
N LYS A 225 4.95 -69.28 -62.36
CA LYS A 225 4.27 -70.42 -63.06
C LYS A 225 2.92 -70.88 -62.44
N LYS A 226 1.90 -70.98 -63.32
CA LYS A 226 0.62 -71.75 -63.27
C LYS A 226 0.82 -73.22 -62.81
N PRO A 227 -0.18 -74.02 -62.34
CA PRO A 227 -1.54 -74.14 -62.91
C PRO A 227 -2.70 -74.55 -61.95
N HIS A 228 -3.95 -74.58 -62.45
CA HIS A 228 -4.85 -75.73 -62.25
C HIS A 228 -5.91 -75.79 -63.35
N HIS A 229 -6.10 -77.00 -63.88
CA HIS A 229 -7.09 -77.42 -64.87
C HIS A 229 -8.48 -77.57 -64.24
N GLU A 230 -9.53 -77.26 -64.99
CA GLU A 230 -10.81 -77.94 -64.87
C GLU A 230 -11.39 -78.14 -66.29
N LYS A 231 -11.86 -79.35 -66.57
CA LYS A 231 -12.44 -79.79 -67.85
C LYS A 231 -13.65 -80.67 -67.54
N GLU A 232 -14.54 -80.75 -68.53
CA GLU A 232 -15.74 -81.59 -68.68
C GLU A 232 -17.03 -80.95 -68.14
N ARG A 233 -18.14 -80.86 -68.89
CA ARG A 233 -18.59 -81.50 -70.13
C ARG A 233 -19.63 -80.61 -70.82
#